data_AF-A0A4T0VTR0-F1
#
_entry.id   AF-A0A4T0VTR0-F1
#
_cell.length_a   1.000
_cell.length_b   1.000
_cell.length_c   1.000
_cell.angle_alpha   90.00
_cell.angle_beta   90.00
_cell.angle_gamma   90.00
#
_symmetry.space_group_name_H-M   'P 1'
#
loop_
_entity.id
_entity.type
_entity.pdbx_description
1 polymer ?
#
loop_
_entity_poly.entity_id
_entity_poly.type
_entity_poly.pdbx_seq_one_letter_code
_entity_poly.pdbx_strand_id
1 'polypeptide(L)'
;MASFVARRAFSTTVRRFTQQEQAQAKQQLTQESKRNPELIILGGVMVAALGGAGLYFGRTPTSSTSESPVLKAGMPWENDGEGKYKYHPGGNPNNEPKDAPSAVNTVIVPNVTLPKELHDKYNKWGKDGYP
;
A
#
# COMPACT_ATOMS: atom_id res chain seq x y z
N MET A 1 37.73 -10.64 -10.72
CA MET A 1 36.52 -10.97 -11.51
C MET A 1 36.11 -12.40 -11.19
N ALA A 2 35.09 -12.61 -10.35
CA ALA A 2 34.66 -13.95 -9.94
C ALA A 2 33.94 -14.66 -11.09
N SER A 3 34.38 -15.88 -11.40
CA SER A 3 33.98 -16.64 -12.57
C SER A 3 32.49 -17.03 -12.57
N PHE A 4 31.78 -16.69 -13.65
CA PHE A 4 30.38 -17.04 -13.87
C PHE A 4 30.11 -18.56 -13.86
N VAL A 5 31.14 -19.37 -14.08
CA VAL A 5 31.06 -20.84 -14.12
C VAL A 5 30.82 -21.43 -12.71
N ALA A 6 31.45 -20.87 -11.67
CA ALA A 6 31.24 -21.33 -10.29
C ALA A 6 29.80 -21.08 -9.82
N ARG A 7 29.19 -19.95 -10.21
CA ARG A 7 27.81 -19.60 -9.81
C ARG A 7 26.74 -20.55 -10.38
N ARG A 8 26.97 -21.17 -11.54
CA ARG A 8 26.03 -22.13 -12.14
C ARG A 8 26.14 -23.53 -11.54
N ALA A 9 27.35 -23.99 -11.20
CA ALA A 9 27.56 -25.34 -10.66
C ALA A 9 26.99 -25.53 -9.25
N PHE A 10 27.06 -24.51 -8.39
CA PHE A 10 26.43 -24.54 -7.05
C PHE A 10 24.91 -24.37 -7.08
N SER A 11 24.36 -23.74 -8.12
CA SER A 11 22.91 -23.53 -8.27
C SER A 11 22.17 -24.82 -8.69
N THR A 12 22.79 -25.64 -9.53
CA THR A 12 22.16 -26.88 -10.04
C THR A 12 22.15 -28.01 -9.01
N THR A 13 23.17 -28.10 -8.15
CA THR A 13 23.24 -29.11 -7.06
C THR A 13 22.24 -28.80 -5.96
N VAL A 14 22.13 -27.54 -5.53
CA VAL A 14 21.12 -27.12 -4.53
C VAL A 14 19.70 -27.38 -5.04
N ARG A 15 19.39 -27.00 -6.30
CA ARG A 15 18.06 -27.28 -6.89
C ARG A 15 17.73 -28.77 -6.97
N ARG A 16 18.72 -29.61 -7.30
CA ARG A 16 18.55 -31.07 -7.34
C ARG A 16 18.36 -31.66 -5.95
N PHE A 17 19.13 -31.22 -4.95
CA PHE A 17 18.92 -31.61 -3.56
C PHE A 17 17.52 -31.21 -3.07
N THR A 18 17.09 -29.97 -3.32
CA THR A 18 15.74 -29.53 -2.96
C THR A 18 14.65 -30.30 -3.71
N GLN A 19 14.86 -30.65 -4.99
CA GLN A 19 13.91 -31.47 -5.75
C GLN A 19 13.83 -32.90 -5.21
N GLN A 20 14.95 -33.48 -4.84
CA GLN A 20 15.03 -34.84 -4.30
C GLN A 20 14.42 -34.90 -2.90
N GLU A 21 14.71 -33.91 -2.05
CA GLU A 21 14.10 -33.75 -0.73
C GLU A 21 12.59 -33.49 -0.82
N GLN A 22 12.15 -32.64 -1.76
CA GLN A 22 10.72 -32.43 -2.03
C GLN A 22 10.04 -33.69 -2.58
N ALA A 23 10.70 -34.48 -3.41
CA ALA A 23 10.16 -35.73 -3.92
C ALA A 23 9.98 -36.77 -2.79
N GLN A 24 10.98 -36.89 -1.91
CA GLN A 24 10.92 -37.74 -0.72
C GLN A 24 9.84 -37.26 0.26
N ALA A 25 9.76 -35.95 0.52
CA ALA A 25 8.74 -35.35 1.38
C ALA A 25 7.33 -35.58 0.82
N LYS A 26 7.13 -35.44 -0.51
CA LYS A 26 5.84 -35.73 -1.16
C LYS A 26 5.45 -37.20 -0.99
N GLN A 27 6.37 -38.13 -1.19
CA GLN A 27 6.11 -39.56 -1.00
C GLN A 27 5.68 -39.86 0.44
N GLN A 28 6.44 -39.36 1.43
CA GLN A 28 6.11 -39.51 2.85
C GLN A 28 4.77 -38.87 3.20
N LEU A 29 4.50 -37.65 2.73
CA LEU A 29 3.22 -36.96 2.93
C LEU A 29 2.04 -37.75 2.35
N THR A 30 2.18 -38.35 1.16
CA THR A 30 1.11 -39.16 0.57
C THR A 30 0.88 -40.47 1.33
N GLN A 31 1.93 -41.04 1.92
CA GLN A 31 1.83 -42.25 2.73
C GLN A 31 1.18 -41.97 4.08
N GLU A 32 1.55 -40.86 4.72
CA GLU A 32 0.95 -40.39 5.98
C GLU A 32 -0.50 -39.89 5.79
N SER A 33 -0.80 -39.20 4.69
CA SER A 33 -2.18 -38.74 4.39
C SER A 33 -3.14 -39.89 4.10
N LYS A 34 -2.66 -41.01 3.55
CA LYS A 34 -3.46 -42.24 3.38
C LYS A 34 -3.71 -42.94 4.70
N ARG A 35 -2.79 -42.81 5.66
CA ARG A 35 -2.87 -43.44 6.98
C ARG A 35 -3.80 -42.66 7.92
N ASN A 36 -3.76 -41.33 7.86
CA ASN A 36 -4.49 -40.43 8.76
C ASN A 36 -5.38 -39.47 7.96
N PRO A 37 -6.70 -39.74 7.85
CA PRO A 37 -7.61 -38.91 7.07
C PRO A 37 -7.75 -37.47 7.61
N GLU A 38 -7.45 -37.24 8.89
CA GLU A 38 -7.46 -35.91 9.52
C GLU A 38 -6.43 -34.95 8.90
N LEU A 39 -5.32 -35.46 8.36
CA LEU A 39 -4.29 -34.65 7.71
C LEU A 39 -4.80 -34.00 6.42
N ILE A 40 -5.75 -34.65 5.72
CA ILE A 40 -6.39 -34.08 4.54
C ILE A 40 -7.27 -32.89 4.92
N ILE A 41 -8.00 -33.02 6.04
CA ILE A 41 -8.86 -31.95 6.56
C ILE A 41 -8.00 -30.77 7.00
N LEU A 42 -6.95 -31.03 7.79
CA LEU A 42 -6.02 -29.99 8.23
C LEU A 42 -5.32 -29.30 7.05
N GLY A 43 -4.89 -30.08 6.05
CA GLY A 43 -4.30 -29.56 4.81
C GLY A 43 -5.28 -28.67 4.04
N GLY A 44 -6.56 -29.07 3.97
CA GLY A 44 -7.62 -28.25 3.37
C GLY A 44 -7.80 -26.91 4.07
N VAL A 45 -7.83 -26.88 5.41
CA VAL A 45 -7.95 -25.64 6.20
C VAL A 45 -6.73 -24.73 5.99
N MET A 46 -5.53 -25.29 5.99
CA MET A 46 -4.28 -24.55 5.73
C MET A 46 -4.28 -23.89 4.34
N VAL A 47 -4.68 -24.63 3.30
CA VAL A 47 -4.78 -24.11 1.93
C VAL A 47 -5.85 -23.02 1.84
N ALA A 48 -7.00 -23.19 2.49
CA ALA A 48 -8.05 -22.18 2.52
C ALA A 48 -7.58 -20.89 3.22
N ALA A 49 -6.89 -21.01 4.36
CA ALA A 49 -6.38 -19.86 5.11
C ALA A 49 -5.31 -19.09 4.33
N LEU A 50 -4.29 -19.78 3.82
CA LEU A 50 -3.20 -19.14 3.07
C LEU A 50 -3.66 -18.61 1.72
N GLY A 51 -4.53 -19.35 1.02
CA GLY A 51 -5.15 -18.91 -0.23
C GLY A 51 -6.04 -17.69 -0.02
N GLY A 52 -6.87 -17.69 1.03
CA GLY A 52 -7.72 -16.55 1.40
C GLY A 52 -6.91 -15.30 1.74
N ALA A 53 -5.85 -15.45 2.55
CA ALA A 53 -4.93 -14.36 2.86
C ALA A 53 -4.25 -13.81 1.59
N GLY A 54 -3.74 -14.69 0.71
CA GLY A 54 -3.14 -14.29 -0.56
C GLY A 54 -4.12 -13.54 -1.48
N LEU A 55 -5.37 -13.98 -1.55
CA LEU A 55 -6.42 -13.34 -2.34
C LEU A 55 -6.80 -11.98 -1.74
N TYR A 56 -6.87 -11.86 -0.41
CA TYR A 56 -7.11 -10.60 0.29
C TYR A 56 -5.98 -9.58 0.03
N PHE A 57 -4.72 -9.97 0.24
CA PHE A 57 -3.58 -9.10 0.00
C PHE A 57 -3.41 -8.75 -1.49
N GLY A 58 -3.79 -9.65 -2.41
CA GLY A 58 -3.82 -9.35 -3.84
C GLY A 58 -4.89 -8.32 -4.22
N ARG A 59 -6.05 -8.32 -3.55
CA ARG A 59 -7.13 -7.34 -3.77
C ARG A 59 -6.89 -6.01 -3.06
N THR A 60 -6.13 -6.02 -1.97
CA THR A 60 -5.83 -4.84 -1.17
C THR A 60 -4.32 -4.61 -1.18
N PRO A 61 -3.77 -4.06 -2.30
CA PRO A 61 -2.36 -3.76 -2.38
C PRO A 61 -1.97 -2.79 -1.27
N THR A 62 -0.96 -3.16 -0.49
CA THR A 62 -0.37 -2.27 0.52
C THR A 62 0.31 -1.12 -0.22
N SER A 63 -0.30 0.07 -0.22
CA SER A 63 0.32 1.29 -0.73
C SER A 63 1.45 1.73 0.20
N SER A 64 2.55 2.22 -0.37
CA SER A 64 3.66 2.79 0.40
C SER A 64 3.30 4.13 1.06
N THR A 65 2.18 4.74 0.66
CA THR A 65 1.68 6.00 1.22
C THR A 65 0.29 5.81 1.83
N SER A 66 0.03 6.48 2.95
CA SER A 66 -1.28 6.54 3.61
C SER A 66 -2.28 7.43 2.87
N GLU A 67 -1.94 7.90 1.66
CA GLU A 67 -2.83 8.72 0.84
C GLU A 67 -4.03 7.90 0.37
N SER A 68 -5.23 8.30 0.81
CA SER A 68 -6.48 7.81 0.25
C SER A 68 -6.80 8.56 -1.04
N PRO A 69 -7.13 7.89 -2.16
CA PRO A 69 -7.61 8.58 -3.35
C PRO A 69 -8.92 9.29 -3.02
N VAL A 70 -8.93 10.62 -3.15
CA VAL A 70 -10.12 11.42 -2.88
C VAL A 70 -10.88 11.69 -4.17
N LEU A 71 -12.21 11.59 -4.12
CA LEU A 71 -13.09 11.91 -5.23
C LEU A 71 -12.96 13.40 -5.58
N LYS A 72 -12.65 13.67 -6.85
CA LYS A 72 -12.56 15.03 -7.40
C LYS A 72 -13.97 15.52 -7.71
N ALA A 73 -14.35 16.65 -7.13
CA ALA A 73 -15.63 17.29 -7.32
C ALA A 73 -15.69 18.15 -8.60
N GLY A 74 -14.53 18.65 -9.07
CA GLY A 74 -14.45 19.46 -10.26
C GLY A 74 -13.07 20.09 -10.48
N MET A 75 -12.84 20.58 -11.68
CA MET A 75 -11.60 21.28 -12.04
C MET A 75 -11.75 22.80 -11.86
N PRO A 76 -10.64 23.55 -11.72
CA PRO A 76 -10.69 24.97 -11.33
C PRO A 76 -11.42 25.84 -12.34
N TRP A 77 -11.32 25.50 -13.63
CA TRP A 77 -11.99 26.21 -14.73
C TRP A 77 -13.49 25.93 -14.86
N GLU A 78 -14.03 24.96 -14.10
CA GLU A 78 -15.46 24.63 -14.15
C GLU A 78 -16.25 25.35 -13.06
N ASN A 79 -15.60 25.71 -11.95
CA ASN A 79 -16.29 26.13 -10.71
C ASN A 79 -15.56 27.25 -9.94
N ASP A 80 -14.85 28.17 -10.62
CA ASP A 80 -14.09 29.28 -10.02
C ASP A 80 -13.32 28.87 -8.75
N GLY A 81 -12.45 27.86 -8.87
CA GLY A 81 -11.64 27.34 -7.76
C GLY A 81 -10.26 27.99 -7.68
N GLU A 82 -9.79 28.31 -6.47
CA GLU A 82 -8.42 28.80 -6.24
C GLU A 82 -7.38 27.65 -6.21
N GLY A 83 -7.81 26.44 -5.86
CA GLY A 83 -6.96 25.25 -5.78
C GLY A 83 -6.72 24.57 -7.13
N LYS A 84 -5.85 23.55 -7.18
CA LYS A 84 -5.61 22.75 -8.41
C LYS A 84 -6.84 21.93 -8.83
N TYR A 85 -7.67 21.53 -7.87
CA TYR A 85 -8.93 20.80 -8.06
C TYR A 85 -9.78 20.96 -6.80
N LYS A 86 -11.09 20.72 -6.91
CA LYS A 86 -11.97 20.57 -5.75
C LYS A 86 -12.13 19.10 -5.41
N TYR A 87 -12.21 18.77 -4.12
CA TYR A 87 -12.36 17.40 -3.65
C TYR A 87 -13.41 17.31 -2.56
N HIS A 88 -14.04 16.14 -2.44
CA HIS A 88 -14.96 15.85 -1.34
C HIS A 88 -14.17 15.35 -0.12
N PRO A 89 -14.18 16.07 1.01
CA PRO A 89 -13.45 15.65 2.21
C PRO A 89 -13.85 14.24 2.65
N GLY A 90 -12.85 13.41 2.96
CA GLY A 90 -13.07 12.01 3.36
C GLY A 90 -13.64 11.10 2.25
N GLY A 91 -13.66 11.56 1.00
CA GLY A 91 -14.18 10.77 -0.13
C GLY A 91 -15.70 10.58 -0.12
N ASN A 92 -16.44 11.35 0.69
CA ASN A 92 -17.90 11.30 0.76
C ASN A 92 -18.53 12.36 -0.16
N PRO A 93 -19.24 11.98 -1.24
CA PRO A 93 -19.88 12.93 -2.17
C PRO A 93 -20.87 13.90 -1.54
N ASN A 94 -21.41 13.58 -0.36
CA ASN A 94 -22.37 14.43 0.35
C ASN A 94 -21.71 15.61 1.07
N ASN A 95 -20.39 15.58 1.28
CA ASN A 95 -19.67 16.68 1.90
C ASN A 95 -19.46 17.81 0.90
N GLU A 96 -19.52 19.07 1.34
CA GLU A 96 -19.23 20.20 0.46
C GLU A 96 -17.81 20.11 -0.14
N PRO A 97 -17.66 20.32 -1.46
CA PRO A 97 -16.36 20.32 -2.10
C PRO A 97 -15.42 21.37 -1.50
N LYS A 98 -14.21 20.95 -1.11
CA LYS A 98 -13.13 21.85 -0.65
C LYS A 98 -12.04 21.97 -1.70
N ASP A 99 -11.38 23.13 -1.73
CA ASP A 99 -10.24 23.36 -2.61
C ASP A 99 -9.02 22.54 -2.16
N ALA A 100 -8.35 21.92 -3.13
CA ALA A 100 -7.10 21.21 -2.90
C ALA A 100 -6.02 22.17 -2.37
N PRO A 101 -5.15 21.72 -1.45
CA PRO A 101 -4.04 22.53 -0.97
C PRO A 101 -3.18 23.00 -2.15
N SER A 102 -2.75 24.27 -2.09
CA SER A 102 -1.95 24.90 -3.15
C SER A 102 -0.62 24.16 -3.35
N ALA A 103 -0.20 24.00 -4.62
CA ALA A 103 1.05 23.32 -4.98
C ALA A 103 2.33 24.06 -4.54
N VAL A 104 2.21 25.30 -4.08
CA VAL A 104 3.35 26.08 -3.57
C VAL A 104 3.60 25.70 -2.11
N ASN A 105 4.78 25.16 -1.82
CA ASN A 105 5.27 25.00 -0.45
C ASN A 105 5.38 26.39 0.18
N THR A 106 4.41 26.78 1.00
CA THR A 106 4.46 28.03 1.76
C THR A 106 5.24 27.77 3.04
N VAL A 107 6.48 28.26 3.11
CA VAL A 107 7.31 28.20 4.32
C VAL A 107 6.73 29.18 5.34
N ILE A 108 6.35 28.66 6.50
CA ILE A 108 5.87 29.44 7.64
C ILE A 108 7.11 30.01 8.34
N VAL A 109 7.27 31.33 8.32
CA VAL A 109 8.29 32.02 9.11
C VAL A 109 7.60 32.57 10.37
N PRO A 110 7.77 31.95 11.55
CA PRO A 110 7.28 32.53 12.79
C PRO A 110 8.09 33.78 13.14
N ASN A 111 7.44 34.79 13.74
CA ASN A 111 8.01 36.06 14.22
C ASN A 111 8.41 37.08 13.14
N VAL A 112 7.59 37.27 12.11
CA VAL A 112 7.68 38.43 11.21
C VAL A 112 6.54 39.41 11.50
N THR A 113 6.88 40.70 11.63
CA THR A 113 5.91 41.79 11.80
C THR A 113 5.25 42.12 10.46
N LEU A 114 4.38 41.24 9.97
CA LEU A 114 3.49 41.59 8.86
C LEU A 114 2.31 42.42 9.39
N PRO A 115 1.76 43.35 8.58
CA PRO A 115 0.45 43.93 8.85
C PRO A 115 -0.61 42.86 9.10
N LYS A 116 -1.53 43.12 10.05
CA LYS A 116 -2.54 42.14 10.51
C LYS A 116 -3.35 41.52 9.36
N GLU A 117 -3.66 42.31 8.33
CA GLU A 117 -4.41 41.83 7.16
C GLU A 117 -3.68 40.74 6.38
N LEU A 118 -2.36 40.89 6.18
CA LEU A 118 -1.56 39.89 5.47
C LEU A 118 -1.26 38.69 6.37
N HIS A 119 -1.10 38.94 7.67
CA HIS A 119 -0.95 37.86 8.64
C HIS A 119 -2.19 36.96 8.65
N ASP A 120 -3.40 37.50 8.77
CA ASP A 120 -4.62 36.68 8.82
C ASP A 120 -4.89 35.93 7.51
N LYS A 121 -4.52 36.53 6.36
CA LYS A 121 -4.65 35.94 5.03
C LYS A 121 -3.70 34.76 4.79
N TYR A 122 -2.43 34.88 5.18
CA TYR A 122 -1.40 33.87 4.87
C TYR A 122 -1.06 32.95 6.05
N ASN A 123 -1.51 33.27 7.28
CA ASN A 123 -1.29 32.43 8.44
C ASN A 123 -2.18 31.18 8.39
N LYS A 124 -1.54 30.01 8.53
CA LYS A 124 -2.18 28.70 8.62
C LYS A 124 -2.08 28.08 10.02
N TRP A 125 -1.31 28.70 10.93
CA TRP A 125 -1.12 28.22 12.29
C TRP A 125 -2.41 28.38 13.11
N GLY A 126 -2.88 27.29 13.72
CA GLY A 126 -4.12 27.27 14.51
C GLY A 126 -5.42 27.24 13.70
N LYS A 127 -5.37 26.94 12.40
CA LYS A 127 -6.56 26.71 11.55
C LYS A 127 -6.79 25.20 11.37
N ASP A 128 -8.05 24.79 11.28
CA ASP A 128 -8.44 23.37 11.19
C ASP A 128 -7.73 22.65 10.03
N GLY A 129 -7.02 21.56 10.35
CA GLY A 129 -6.30 20.72 9.39
C GLY A 129 -4.80 21.02 9.24
N TYR A 130 -4.23 21.94 10.01
CA TYR A 130 -2.78 22.16 10.13
C TYR A 130 -2.39 22.15 11.62
N PRO A 131 -1.50 21.25 12.08
CA PRO A 131 -0.97 21.28 13.45
C PRO A 131 -0.09 22.50 13.69
#